data_AF-A0A2P6PNC2-F1
#
_entry.id   AF-A0A2P6PNC2-F1
#
_cell.length_a   1.000
_cell.length_b   1.000
_cell.length_c   1.000
_cell.angle_alpha   90.00
_cell.angle_beta   90.00
_cell.angle_gamma   90.00
#
_symmetry.space_group_name_H-M   'P 1'
#
loop_
_entity.id
_entity.type
_entity.pdbx_description
1 polymer ?
#
loop_
_entity_poly.entity_id
_entity_poly.type
_entity_poly.pdbx_seq_one_letter_code
_entity_poly.pdbx_strand_id
1 'polypeptide(L)'
;MTSLYLYNTGIKALPSSIGYLINLQSLVLDHCGNLTDLPCSIYELQKLKTVLLSECPKLVRFPNKVESEVLPTYSKVSHDNRDSSSEPEPDTEFNLALPCLDQFLAGGCNLSNIDFLGSLDCASTLDLSESTIVILPECIINKFVNLRQLNLIGCTRLVEIPGLPPRIRLLNVMDCVSLERISKLSNILERKESQMIKEMDLTNCWRLCQNLVEMANKDDDDEVHADLISRLLSSQQSKFTITFPVPRSEVPKWFSCQMDFMGHRRFEFYIETLANFKWDNAGLALCVAVDQNLQDAWTDFTVYIHINEVRVSFPFSDCVDSAESDHVWLHYVPFLEMWPVGYMRPLPPFTCRVIIYQWQKSESSIKSCGVHLVMPPNEDVSMKLIRAENLTSELSEDELQKDFWDNYRPKQRTDCKELYTDAQLENEKL
;
A
#
# COMPACT_ATOMS: atom_id res chain seq x y z
N MET A 1 -24.04 -14.73 -19.23
CA MET A 1 -23.03 -13.70 -19.47
C MET A 1 -22.42 -13.31 -18.13
N THR A 2 -21.08 -13.31 -18.00
CA THR A 2 -20.36 -13.03 -16.75
C THR A 2 -19.58 -11.73 -16.77
N SER A 3 -19.28 -11.18 -17.95
CA SER A 3 -18.59 -9.90 -18.10
C SER A 3 -19.27 -9.09 -19.20
N LEU A 4 -19.38 -7.77 -18.99
CA LEU A 4 -19.92 -6.82 -19.95
C LEU A 4 -18.90 -5.69 -20.13
N TYR A 5 -18.42 -5.53 -21.36
CA TYR A 5 -17.42 -4.54 -21.74
C TYR A 5 -18.06 -3.47 -22.61
N LEU A 6 -18.09 -2.25 -22.12
CA LEU A 6 -18.65 -1.05 -22.76
C LEU A 6 -17.66 0.13 -22.70
N TYR A 7 -16.38 -0.13 -22.46
CA TYR A 7 -15.35 0.90 -22.36
C TYR A 7 -15.21 1.70 -23.66
N ASN A 8 -14.87 2.98 -23.53
CA ASN A 8 -14.67 3.93 -24.63
C ASN A 8 -15.88 4.00 -25.60
N THR A 9 -17.10 3.91 -25.05
CA THR A 9 -18.34 4.04 -25.84
C THR A 9 -19.02 5.38 -25.61
N GLY A 10 -19.88 5.78 -26.55
CA GLY A 10 -20.69 7.01 -26.44
C GLY A 10 -21.95 6.85 -25.58
N ILE A 11 -22.03 5.82 -24.73
CA ILE A 11 -23.22 5.52 -23.92
C ILE A 11 -23.52 6.68 -22.97
N LYS A 12 -24.80 7.03 -22.85
CA LYS A 12 -25.26 8.10 -21.95
C LYS A 12 -25.74 7.57 -20.60
N ALA A 13 -26.42 6.43 -20.62
CA ALA A 13 -26.92 5.74 -19.45
C ALA A 13 -27.06 4.25 -19.76
N LEU A 14 -26.92 3.42 -18.74
CA LEU A 14 -27.28 2.01 -18.83
C LEU A 14 -28.79 1.81 -18.66
N PRO A 15 -29.45 0.93 -19.43
CA PRO A 15 -30.85 0.61 -19.23
C PRO A 15 -31.03 -0.23 -17.94
N SER A 16 -32.18 -0.09 -17.28
CA SER A 16 -32.51 -0.88 -16.08
C SER A 16 -32.53 -2.39 -16.33
N SER A 17 -32.67 -2.82 -17.59
CA SER A 17 -32.56 -4.23 -17.99
C SER A 17 -31.19 -4.86 -17.68
N ILE A 18 -30.17 -4.08 -17.30
CA ILE A 18 -28.91 -4.60 -16.77
C ILE A 18 -29.15 -5.55 -15.58
N GLY A 19 -30.17 -5.29 -14.75
CA GLY A 19 -30.51 -6.11 -13.58
C GLY A 19 -30.83 -7.57 -13.91
N TYR A 20 -31.31 -7.86 -15.13
CA TYR A 20 -31.55 -9.22 -15.60
C TYR A 20 -30.27 -10.05 -15.82
N LEU A 21 -29.10 -9.41 -15.82
CA LEU A 21 -27.80 -10.08 -15.94
C LEU A 21 -27.33 -10.62 -14.59
N ILE A 22 -28.16 -11.40 -13.89
CA ILE A 22 -27.94 -11.90 -12.52
C ILE A 22 -26.64 -12.72 -12.31
N ASN A 23 -25.96 -13.11 -13.39
CA ASN A 23 -24.67 -13.82 -13.36
C ASN A 23 -23.47 -12.92 -13.71
N LEU A 24 -23.68 -11.62 -13.88
CA LEU A 24 -22.63 -10.66 -14.18
C LEU A 24 -21.69 -10.51 -12.99
N GLN A 25 -20.39 -10.63 -13.25
CA GLN A 25 -19.30 -10.51 -12.29
C GLN A 25 -18.43 -9.28 -12.59
N SER A 26 -18.34 -8.85 -13.86
CA SER A 26 -17.55 -7.69 -14.27
C SER A 26 -18.35 -6.74 -15.15
N LEU A 27 -18.42 -5.47 -14.76
CA LEU A 27 -18.98 -4.37 -15.54
C LEU A 27 -17.88 -3.35 -15.84
N VAL A 28 -17.54 -3.19 -17.12
CA VAL A 28 -16.45 -2.31 -17.55
C VAL A 28 -17.02 -1.18 -18.41
N LEU A 29 -16.90 0.05 -17.93
CA LEU A 29 -17.44 1.28 -18.51
C LEU A 29 -16.38 2.39 -18.61
N ASP A 30 -15.10 2.06 -18.47
CA ASP A 30 -14.02 3.05 -18.48
C ASP A 30 -14.07 3.93 -19.74
N HIS A 31 -13.67 5.20 -19.62
CA HIS A 31 -13.58 6.18 -20.70
C HIS A 31 -14.93 6.46 -21.40
N CYS A 32 -16.06 6.24 -20.74
CA CYS A 32 -17.38 6.60 -21.27
C CYS A 32 -17.69 8.09 -21.02
N GLY A 33 -17.10 8.98 -21.82
CA GLY A 33 -17.19 10.44 -21.65
C GLY A 33 -18.59 11.07 -21.75
N ASN A 34 -19.62 10.29 -22.12
CA ASN A 34 -21.01 10.72 -22.16
C ASN A 34 -21.89 10.11 -21.05
N LEU A 35 -21.35 9.19 -20.24
CA LEU A 35 -22.08 8.50 -19.19
C LEU A 35 -22.41 9.48 -18.07
N THR A 36 -23.70 9.64 -17.77
CA THR A 36 -24.17 10.58 -16.74
C THR A 36 -24.72 9.87 -15.50
N ASP A 37 -25.20 8.64 -15.65
CA ASP A 37 -25.86 7.90 -14.57
C ASP A 37 -25.85 6.38 -14.80
N LEU A 38 -26.01 5.62 -13.73
CA LEU A 38 -26.25 4.17 -13.74
C LEU A 38 -27.60 3.85 -13.07
N PRO A 39 -28.35 2.85 -13.55
CA PRO A 39 -29.66 2.51 -12.99
C PRO A 39 -29.51 1.81 -11.62
N CYS A 40 -30.48 2.03 -10.72
CA CYS A 40 -30.54 1.37 -9.40
C CYS A 40 -30.58 -0.17 -9.49
N SER A 41 -31.02 -0.73 -10.63
CA SER A 41 -30.99 -2.17 -10.91
C SER A 41 -29.57 -2.76 -10.91
N ILE A 42 -28.51 -1.95 -10.83
CA ILE A 42 -27.14 -2.44 -10.57
C ILE A 42 -27.06 -3.24 -9.26
N TYR A 43 -27.90 -2.92 -8.27
CA TYR A 43 -28.00 -3.66 -7.01
C TYR A 43 -28.69 -5.02 -7.16
N GLU A 44 -29.32 -5.34 -8.29
CA GLU A 44 -29.82 -6.69 -8.57
C GLU A 44 -28.67 -7.65 -8.96
N LEU A 45 -27.49 -7.10 -9.27
CA LEU A 45 -26.30 -7.86 -9.69
C LEU A 45 -25.54 -8.43 -8.48
N GLN A 46 -26.17 -9.37 -7.77
CA GLN A 46 -25.66 -9.94 -6.51
C GLN A 46 -24.32 -10.71 -6.64
N LYS A 47 -23.88 -11.03 -7.87
CA LYS A 47 -22.60 -11.67 -8.17
C LYS A 47 -21.52 -10.72 -8.70
N LEU A 48 -21.82 -9.41 -8.76
CA LEU A 48 -20.91 -8.41 -9.28
C LEU A 48 -19.69 -8.28 -8.37
N LYS A 49 -18.50 -8.47 -8.94
CA LYS A 49 -17.21 -8.40 -8.25
C LYS A 49 -16.43 -7.15 -8.62
N THR A 50 -16.55 -6.71 -9.87
CA THR A 50 -15.73 -5.65 -10.43
C THR A 50 -16.60 -4.64 -11.17
N VAL A 51 -16.46 -3.37 -10.80
CA VAL A 51 -17.05 -2.22 -11.48
C VAL A 51 -15.92 -1.26 -11.86
N LEU A 52 -15.72 -1.06 -13.16
CA LEU A 52 -14.72 -0.13 -13.70
C LEU A 52 -15.44 1.02 -14.40
N LEU A 53 -15.24 2.24 -13.92
CA LEU A 53 -15.88 3.48 -14.33
C LEU A 53 -14.85 4.59 -14.58
N SER A 54 -13.55 4.28 -14.63
CA SER A 54 -12.50 5.28 -14.69
C SER A 54 -12.66 6.19 -15.91
N GLU A 55 -12.30 7.47 -15.81
CA GLU A 55 -12.39 8.45 -16.91
C GLU A 55 -13.83 8.65 -17.45
N CYS A 56 -14.82 8.68 -16.56
CA CYS A 56 -16.20 9.07 -16.87
C CYS A 56 -16.53 10.47 -16.33
N PRO A 57 -16.04 11.57 -16.93
CA PRO A 57 -16.09 12.92 -16.35
C PRO A 57 -17.50 13.50 -16.18
N LYS A 58 -18.49 12.97 -16.91
CA LYS A 58 -19.90 13.40 -16.80
C LYS A 58 -20.70 12.59 -15.76
N LEU A 59 -20.09 11.56 -15.16
CA LEU A 59 -20.72 10.76 -14.12
C LEU A 59 -20.64 11.52 -12.79
N VAL A 60 -21.75 12.14 -12.41
CA VAL A 60 -21.81 13.00 -11.21
C VAL A 60 -22.30 12.24 -9.96
N ARG A 61 -22.93 11.09 -10.18
CA ARG A 61 -23.49 10.24 -9.13
C ARG A 61 -23.36 8.77 -9.50
N PHE A 62 -23.27 7.92 -8.49
CA PHE A 62 -23.57 6.50 -8.59
C PHE A 62 -24.93 6.26 -7.91
N PRO A 63 -25.78 5.33 -8.41
CA PRO A 63 -27.09 5.08 -7.83
C PRO A 63 -26.97 4.78 -6.32
N ASN A 64 -27.91 5.28 -5.53
CA ASN A 64 -27.97 5.01 -4.10
C ASN A 64 -29.00 3.91 -3.81
N LYS A 65 -28.62 2.88 -3.05
CA LYS A 65 -29.53 1.76 -2.72
C LYS A 65 -30.82 2.24 -2.05
N VAL A 66 -30.74 3.28 -1.22
CA VAL A 66 -31.91 3.83 -0.50
C VAL A 66 -32.96 4.35 -1.47
N GLU A 67 -32.58 4.91 -2.62
CA GLU A 67 -33.54 5.37 -3.64
C GLU A 67 -34.25 4.20 -4.36
N SER A 68 -33.62 3.01 -4.39
CA SER A 68 -34.22 1.80 -4.97
C SER A 68 -35.35 1.22 -4.12
N GLU A 69 -35.31 1.41 -2.80
CA GLU A 69 -36.34 0.91 -1.87
C GLU A 69 -37.62 1.77 -1.89
N VAL A 70 -37.55 2.97 -2.48
CA VAL A 70 -38.67 3.93 -2.55
C VAL A 70 -39.48 3.80 -3.85
N LEU A 71 -39.05 3.01 -4.83
CA LEU A 71 -39.83 2.74 -6.04
C LEU A 71 -40.79 1.56 -5.82
N PRO A 72 -42.11 1.78 -5.77
CA PRO A 72 -43.05 0.69 -5.55
C PRO A 72 -43.15 -0.18 -6.81
N THR A 73 -42.81 -1.45 -6.66
CA THR A 73 -43.04 -2.52 -7.62
C THR A 73 -44.56 -2.71 -7.81
N TYR A 74 -45.21 -1.89 -8.63
CA TYR A 74 -46.58 -2.14 -9.04
C TYR A 74 -46.63 -3.21 -10.13
N SER A 75 -47.55 -4.15 -9.94
CA SER A 75 -48.06 -5.20 -10.84
C SER A 75 -47.36 -6.57 -10.87
N LYS A 76 -47.36 -7.26 -9.73
CA LYS A 76 -47.83 -8.66 -9.72
C LYS A 76 -49.26 -8.67 -9.17
N VAL A 77 -50.25 -8.46 -10.04
CA VAL A 77 -51.64 -8.83 -9.72
C VAL A 77 -51.79 -10.28 -10.18
N SER A 78 -51.55 -11.20 -9.27
CA SER A 78 -51.94 -12.60 -9.40
C SER A 78 -53.46 -12.72 -9.22
N HIS A 79 -54.08 -13.48 -10.12
CA HIS A 79 -55.42 -14.00 -9.95
C HIS A 79 -55.50 -14.96 -8.74
N ASP A 80 -56.69 -14.95 -8.14
CA ASP A 80 -57.33 -15.96 -7.29
C ASP A 80 -56.92 -16.11 -5.81
N ASN A 81 -57.88 -15.68 -4.97
CA ASN A 81 -58.48 -16.42 -3.86
C ASN A 81 -57.72 -17.62 -3.30
N ARG A 82 -57.23 -17.51 -2.05
CA ARG A 82 -57.71 -18.28 -0.88
C ARG A 82 -56.80 -18.12 0.35
N ASP A 83 -57.49 -18.06 1.48
CA ASP A 83 -57.22 -18.70 2.76
C ASP A 83 -55.97 -18.33 3.58
N SER A 84 -56.23 -18.23 4.87
CA SER A 84 -55.34 -17.78 5.92
C SER A 84 -54.38 -18.90 6.32
N SER A 85 -53.08 -18.72 6.09
CA SER A 85 -51.96 -19.21 6.92
C SER A 85 -50.66 -19.11 6.12
N SER A 86 -49.91 -18.04 6.35
CA SER A 86 -48.48 -18.03 6.05
C SER A 86 -47.77 -17.32 7.18
N GLU A 87 -46.77 -18.02 7.70
CA GLU A 87 -45.83 -17.61 8.74
C GLU A 87 -45.22 -16.23 8.47
N PRO A 88 -44.73 -15.51 9.50
CA PRO A 88 -43.96 -14.30 9.27
C PRO A 88 -42.76 -14.62 8.38
N GLU A 89 -42.62 -13.91 7.26
CA GLU A 89 -41.41 -14.00 6.44
C GLU A 89 -40.18 -13.71 7.31
N PRO A 90 -39.07 -14.45 7.10
CA PRO A 90 -37.88 -14.28 7.91
C PRO A 90 -37.32 -12.89 7.64
N ASP A 91 -37.22 -12.12 8.72
CA ASP A 91 -36.15 -11.19 9.03
C ASP A 91 -35.50 -10.51 7.82
N THR A 92 -35.85 -9.24 7.61
CA THR A 92 -35.08 -8.27 6.82
C THR A 92 -33.72 -8.00 7.48
N GLU A 93 -32.94 -9.05 7.70
CA GLU A 93 -31.56 -9.00 8.17
C GLU A 93 -30.62 -8.88 6.96
N PHE A 94 -30.06 -7.69 6.80
CA PHE A 94 -28.74 -7.47 6.19
C PHE A 94 -28.50 -8.11 4.80
N ASN A 95 -29.36 -7.88 3.82
CA ASN A 95 -28.93 -8.03 2.43
C ASN A 95 -27.96 -6.88 2.10
N LEU A 96 -26.64 -7.16 2.13
CA LEU A 96 -25.60 -6.28 1.60
C LEU A 96 -25.97 -5.83 0.18
N ALA A 97 -25.66 -4.59 -0.20
CA ALA A 97 -26.11 -4.04 -1.49
C ALA A 97 -25.47 -4.78 -2.68
N LEU A 98 -24.17 -5.06 -2.56
CA LEU A 98 -23.36 -5.79 -3.53
C LEU A 98 -22.44 -6.77 -2.77
N PRO A 99 -22.96 -7.93 -2.33
CA PRO A 99 -22.26 -8.82 -1.38
C PRO A 99 -20.97 -9.44 -1.94
N CYS A 100 -20.82 -9.48 -3.26
CA CYS A 100 -19.64 -10.03 -3.93
C CYS A 100 -18.66 -8.97 -4.42
N LEU A 101 -18.92 -7.68 -4.18
CA LEU A 101 -18.10 -6.60 -4.71
C LEU A 101 -16.70 -6.66 -4.09
N ASP A 102 -15.68 -6.68 -4.96
CA ASP A 102 -14.28 -6.70 -4.59
C ASP A 102 -13.58 -5.41 -5.03
N GLN A 103 -13.90 -4.92 -6.23
CA GLN A 103 -13.22 -3.78 -6.85
C GLN A 103 -14.24 -2.77 -7.38
N PHE A 104 -14.10 -1.53 -6.93
CA PHE A 104 -14.82 -0.37 -7.45
C PHE A 104 -13.83 0.70 -7.86
N LEU A 105 -13.63 0.88 -9.16
CA LEU A 105 -12.70 1.88 -9.70
C LEU A 105 -13.48 2.98 -10.41
N ALA A 106 -13.43 4.20 -9.88
CA ALA A 106 -14.13 5.35 -10.44
C ALA A 106 -13.25 6.61 -10.48
N GLY A 107 -11.95 6.42 -10.69
CA GLY A 107 -11.00 7.50 -10.87
C GLY A 107 -11.35 8.42 -12.04
N GLY A 108 -11.07 9.73 -11.93
CA GLY A 108 -11.39 10.69 -13.00
C GLY A 108 -12.90 10.94 -13.20
N CYS A 109 -13.75 10.45 -12.29
CA CYS A 109 -15.18 10.74 -12.28
C CYS A 109 -15.48 11.98 -11.43
N ASN A 110 -16.43 12.81 -11.86
CA ASN A 110 -16.85 13.99 -11.11
C ASN A 110 -17.90 13.65 -10.02
N LEU A 111 -17.63 12.62 -9.21
CA LEU A 111 -18.54 12.13 -8.17
C LEU A 111 -18.64 13.13 -7.02
N SER A 112 -19.52 14.13 -7.18
CA SER A 112 -19.72 15.18 -6.18
C SER A 112 -20.53 14.72 -4.96
N ASN A 113 -21.29 13.62 -5.09
CA ASN A 113 -22.01 12.97 -4.01
C ASN A 113 -21.44 11.56 -3.79
N ILE A 114 -21.06 11.27 -2.55
CA ILE A 114 -20.40 10.06 -2.05
C ILE A 114 -21.27 9.23 -1.10
N ASP A 115 -22.56 9.56 -0.94
CA ASP A 115 -23.51 8.85 -0.07
C ASP A 115 -23.66 7.38 -0.46
N PHE A 116 -23.44 7.05 -1.74
CA PHE A 116 -23.48 5.69 -2.27
C PHE A 116 -22.40 4.77 -1.70
N LEU A 117 -21.27 5.32 -1.21
CA LEU A 117 -20.14 4.54 -0.69
C LEU A 117 -20.55 3.59 0.43
N GLY A 118 -21.56 3.98 1.22
CA GLY A 118 -22.09 3.14 2.29
C GLY A 118 -22.73 1.82 1.81
N SER A 119 -22.90 1.64 0.50
CA SER A 119 -23.41 0.43 -0.16
C SER A 119 -22.30 -0.43 -0.79
N LEU A 120 -21.04 0.00 -0.74
CA LEU A 120 -19.88 -0.68 -1.34
C LEU A 120 -18.95 -1.30 -0.28
N ASP A 121 -19.49 -1.57 0.90
CA ASP A 121 -18.79 -2.03 2.12
C ASP A 121 -17.98 -3.33 1.96
N CYS A 122 -18.32 -4.15 0.95
CA CYS A 122 -17.61 -5.39 0.64
C CYS A 122 -16.29 -5.17 -0.11
N ALA A 123 -16.10 -4.02 -0.76
CA ALA A 123 -14.95 -3.77 -1.63
C ALA A 123 -13.62 -3.88 -0.89
N SER A 124 -12.67 -4.60 -1.50
CA SER A 124 -11.29 -4.70 -1.02
C SER A 124 -10.36 -3.67 -1.70
N THR A 125 -10.75 -3.17 -2.88
CA THR A 125 -10.09 -2.07 -3.60
C THR A 125 -11.12 -1.00 -3.96
N LEU A 126 -10.82 0.24 -3.57
CA LEU A 126 -11.63 1.42 -3.85
C LEU A 126 -10.76 2.49 -4.48
N ASP A 127 -11.14 2.95 -5.68
CA ASP A 127 -10.48 4.06 -6.35
C ASP A 127 -11.45 5.22 -6.56
N LEU A 128 -11.12 6.34 -5.92
CA LEU A 128 -11.81 7.62 -5.98
C LEU A 128 -10.85 8.73 -6.45
N SER A 129 -9.81 8.40 -7.21
CA SER A 129 -8.87 9.38 -7.74
C SER A 129 -9.58 10.52 -8.46
N GLU A 130 -9.00 11.72 -8.37
CA GLU A 130 -9.50 12.96 -8.97
C GLU A 130 -10.92 13.36 -8.54
N SER A 131 -11.41 12.81 -7.41
CA SER A 131 -12.68 13.20 -6.82
C SER A 131 -12.60 14.57 -6.13
N THR A 132 -13.74 15.24 -5.99
CA THR A 132 -13.82 16.55 -5.33
C THR A 132 -13.93 16.48 -3.79
N ILE A 133 -13.51 15.37 -3.19
CA ILE A 133 -13.64 15.11 -1.75
C ILE A 133 -12.74 16.08 -0.97
N VAL A 134 -13.27 16.66 0.11
CA VAL A 134 -12.52 17.59 0.98
C VAL A 134 -12.03 16.90 2.25
N ILE A 135 -12.84 16.01 2.82
CA ILE A 135 -12.49 15.20 4.00
C ILE A 135 -12.90 13.77 3.68
N LEU A 136 -12.03 12.80 3.98
CA LEU A 136 -12.36 11.39 3.75
C LEU A 136 -13.57 10.99 4.63
N PRO A 137 -14.66 10.44 4.07
CA PRO A 137 -15.89 10.18 4.81
C PRO A 137 -15.75 9.11 5.91
N GLU A 138 -16.47 9.29 7.02
CA GLU A 138 -16.52 8.31 8.13
C GLU A 138 -17.05 6.93 7.69
N CYS A 139 -17.88 6.86 6.65
CA CYS A 139 -18.39 5.59 6.15
C CYS A 139 -17.27 4.69 5.62
N ILE A 140 -16.21 5.27 5.04
CA ILE A 140 -15.01 4.52 4.62
C ILE A 140 -14.38 3.89 5.85
N ILE A 141 -14.24 4.64 6.95
CA ILE A 141 -13.61 4.18 8.19
C ILE A 141 -14.41 3.05 8.83
N ASN A 142 -15.74 3.19 8.93
CA ASN A 142 -16.58 2.32 9.76
C ASN A 142 -17.22 1.15 9.01
N LYS A 143 -17.43 1.25 7.69
CA LYS A 143 -18.12 0.19 6.90
C LYS A 143 -17.17 -0.69 6.10
N PHE A 144 -16.08 -0.14 5.57
CA PHE A 144 -15.20 -0.85 4.65
C PHE A 144 -14.17 -1.73 5.38
N VAL A 145 -14.65 -2.68 6.19
CA VAL A 145 -13.81 -3.55 7.04
C VAL A 145 -12.86 -4.46 6.26
N ASN A 146 -13.13 -4.70 4.97
CA ASN A 146 -12.32 -5.53 4.07
C ASN A 146 -11.38 -4.74 3.16
N LEU A 147 -11.42 -3.40 3.21
CA LEU A 147 -10.63 -2.55 2.31
C LEU A 147 -9.14 -2.72 2.57
N ARG A 148 -8.41 -3.05 1.51
CA ARG A 148 -6.96 -3.26 1.49
C ARG A 148 -6.25 -2.18 0.70
N GLN A 149 -6.91 -1.62 -0.31
CA GLN A 149 -6.33 -0.62 -1.21
C GLN A 149 -7.29 0.55 -1.36
N LEU A 150 -6.80 1.76 -1.09
CA LEU A 150 -7.52 3.01 -1.29
C LEU A 150 -6.69 3.92 -2.18
N ASN A 151 -7.23 4.25 -3.34
CA ASN A 151 -6.63 5.18 -4.28
C ASN A 151 -7.40 6.52 -4.26
N LEU A 152 -6.65 7.60 -4.00
CA LEU A 152 -7.12 8.98 -3.90
C LEU A 152 -6.21 9.93 -4.73
N ILE A 153 -5.44 9.40 -5.68
CA ILE A 153 -4.54 10.20 -6.54
C ILE A 153 -5.27 11.45 -7.06
N GLY A 154 -4.62 12.61 -7.06
CA GLY A 154 -5.17 13.83 -7.67
C GLY A 154 -6.41 14.40 -6.97
N CYS A 155 -6.76 13.96 -5.75
CA CYS A 155 -7.81 14.59 -4.95
C CYS A 155 -7.34 15.93 -4.38
N THR A 156 -7.15 16.93 -5.24
CA THR A 156 -6.51 18.22 -4.95
C THR A 156 -7.22 19.07 -3.88
N ARG A 157 -8.46 18.75 -3.53
CA ARG A 157 -9.26 19.42 -2.48
C ARG A 157 -9.26 18.68 -1.14
N LEU A 158 -8.71 17.48 -1.09
CA LEU A 158 -8.66 16.67 0.13
C LEU A 158 -7.71 17.34 1.12
N VAL A 159 -8.24 17.69 2.30
CA VAL A 159 -7.50 18.36 3.38
C VAL A 159 -7.16 17.37 4.50
N GLU A 160 -8.04 16.41 4.78
CA GLU A 160 -7.85 15.51 5.91
C GLU A 160 -8.33 14.07 5.64
N ILE A 161 -7.54 13.13 6.13
CA ILE A 161 -7.90 11.72 6.31
C ILE A 161 -8.01 11.46 7.83
N PRO A 162 -9.23 11.53 8.41
CA PRO A 162 -9.41 11.48 9.86
C PRO A 162 -9.16 10.08 10.45
N GLY A 163 -9.22 9.04 9.62
CA GLY A 163 -8.94 7.65 9.99
C GLY A 163 -8.97 6.74 8.77
N LEU A 164 -8.59 5.48 8.95
CA LEU A 164 -8.54 4.47 7.89
C LEU A 164 -9.03 3.11 8.42
N PRO A 165 -9.58 2.25 7.54
CA PRO A 165 -9.97 0.90 7.92
C PRO A 165 -8.80 0.05 8.42
N PRO A 166 -9.05 -0.94 9.30
CA PRO A 166 -7.99 -1.70 9.97
C PRO A 166 -7.19 -2.63 9.04
N ARG A 167 -7.76 -3.03 7.89
CA ARG A 167 -7.12 -3.95 6.93
C ARG A 167 -6.39 -3.23 5.79
N ILE A 168 -6.34 -1.90 5.83
CA ILE A 168 -5.68 -1.11 4.79
C ILE A 168 -4.20 -1.52 4.69
N ARG A 169 -3.75 -1.76 3.46
CA ARG A 169 -2.36 -2.12 3.14
C ARG A 169 -1.73 -1.11 2.21
N LEU A 170 -2.49 -0.54 1.29
CA LEU A 170 -2.04 0.44 0.32
C LEU A 170 -2.92 1.69 0.41
N LEU A 171 -2.29 2.84 0.56
CA LEU A 171 -2.93 4.16 0.46
C LEU A 171 -2.17 5.00 -0.56
N ASN A 172 -2.78 5.30 -1.70
CA ASN A 172 -2.21 6.22 -2.67
C ASN A 172 -2.91 7.59 -2.58
N VAL A 173 -2.15 8.63 -2.23
CA VAL A 173 -2.63 10.02 -2.13
C VAL A 173 -1.75 10.96 -2.95
N MET A 174 -1.02 10.44 -3.96
CA MET A 174 -0.22 11.25 -4.88
C MET A 174 -1.04 12.44 -5.41
N ASP A 175 -0.41 13.60 -5.53
CA ASP A 175 -1.03 14.87 -5.98
C ASP A 175 -2.20 15.39 -5.14
N CYS A 176 -2.38 14.89 -3.92
CA CYS A 176 -3.25 15.53 -2.92
C CYS A 176 -2.60 16.78 -2.31
N VAL A 177 -2.38 17.81 -3.14
CA VAL A 177 -1.61 19.01 -2.78
C VAL A 177 -2.17 19.84 -1.62
N SER A 178 -3.47 19.70 -1.31
CA SER A 178 -4.13 20.36 -0.18
C SER A 178 -4.14 19.53 1.10
N LEU A 179 -3.65 18.29 1.08
CA LEU A 179 -3.71 17.38 2.21
C LEU A 179 -2.81 17.90 3.33
N GLU A 180 -3.40 18.09 4.51
CA GLU A 180 -2.73 18.65 5.69
C GLU A 180 -2.56 17.62 6.80
N ARG A 181 -3.41 16.59 6.85
CA ARG A 181 -3.43 15.64 7.96
C ARG A 181 -3.86 14.24 7.51
N ILE A 182 -3.10 13.25 7.97
CA ILE A 182 -3.49 11.83 8.02
C ILE A 182 -3.37 11.40 9.48
N SER A 183 -4.51 11.17 10.17
CA SER A 183 -4.51 10.92 11.61
C SER A 183 -3.62 9.73 12.02
N LYS A 184 -3.54 8.68 11.18
CA LYS A 184 -2.67 7.52 11.42
C LYS A 184 -1.19 7.92 11.49
N LEU A 185 -0.70 8.78 10.60
CA LEU A 185 0.69 9.26 10.65
C LEU A 185 0.93 10.14 11.88
N SER A 186 -0.01 11.03 12.22
CA SER A 186 0.07 11.84 13.44
C SER A 186 0.12 10.99 14.70
N ASN A 187 -0.74 9.97 14.81
CA ASN A 187 -0.77 9.04 15.94
C ASN A 187 0.53 8.24 16.07
N ILE A 188 1.14 7.86 14.94
CA ILE A 188 2.44 7.17 14.93
C ILE A 188 3.54 8.08 15.48
N LEU A 189 3.59 9.35 15.05
CA LEU A 189 4.57 10.31 15.57
C LEU A 189 4.37 10.59 17.07
N GLU A 190 3.12 10.63 17.53
CA GLU A 190 2.74 10.79 18.94
C GLU A 190 2.86 9.48 19.75
N ARG A 191 3.37 8.39 19.16
CA ARG A 191 3.52 7.05 19.77
C ARG A 191 2.21 6.43 20.30
N LYS A 192 1.07 6.85 19.76
CA LYS A 192 -0.27 6.31 20.06
C LYS A 192 -0.63 5.11 19.18
N GLU A 193 0.10 4.91 18.09
CA GLU A 193 -0.09 3.84 17.12
C GLU A 193 1.27 3.29 16.67
N SER A 194 1.40 1.97 16.56
CA SER A 194 2.67 1.30 16.24
C SER A 194 2.69 0.58 14.90
N GLN A 195 1.54 0.45 14.24
CA GLN A 195 1.41 -0.24 12.96
C GLN A 195 1.34 0.75 11.80
N MET A 196 2.37 0.77 10.96
CA MET A 196 2.40 1.53 9.72
C MET A 196 1.47 0.90 8.65
N ILE A 197 1.06 1.72 7.68
CA ILE A 197 0.47 1.19 6.44
C ILE A 197 1.59 0.55 5.62
N LYS A 198 1.35 -0.65 5.07
CA LYS A 198 2.38 -1.39 4.34
C LYS A 198 2.97 -0.58 3.18
N GLU A 199 2.13 0.18 2.48
CA GLU A 199 2.52 0.93 1.29
C GLU A 199 1.74 2.25 1.23
N MET A 200 2.47 3.35 1.05
CA MET A 200 1.88 4.68 0.95
C MET A 200 2.63 5.53 -0.06
N ASP A 201 1.88 6.23 -0.90
CA ASP A 201 2.46 7.22 -1.82
C ASP A 201 2.02 8.62 -1.41
N LEU A 202 2.98 9.44 -1.01
CA LEU A 202 2.81 10.84 -0.60
C LEU A 202 3.41 11.81 -1.63
N THR A 203 3.67 11.37 -2.85
CA THR A 203 4.22 12.24 -3.91
C THR A 203 3.40 13.52 -4.04
N ASN A 204 4.10 14.66 -4.08
CA ASN A 204 3.53 16.01 -4.10
C ASN A 204 2.64 16.42 -2.89
N CYS A 205 2.58 15.63 -1.80
CA CYS A 205 1.85 15.96 -0.56
C CYS A 205 2.64 16.89 0.39
N TRP A 206 3.14 18.01 -0.12
CA TRP A 206 4.08 18.91 0.59
C TRP A 206 3.53 19.47 1.91
N ARG A 207 2.24 19.87 1.93
CA ARG A 207 1.60 20.46 3.12
C ARG A 207 1.50 19.45 4.26
N LEU A 208 1.11 18.22 3.96
CA LEU A 208 1.06 17.12 4.92
C LEU A 208 2.44 16.90 5.55
N CYS A 209 3.46 16.73 4.72
CA CYS A 209 4.83 16.47 5.21
C CYS A 209 5.36 17.63 6.07
N GLN A 210 5.11 18.88 5.66
CA GLN A 210 5.46 20.05 6.47
C GLN A 210 4.77 20.03 7.84
N ASN A 211 3.45 19.79 7.87
CA ASN A 211 2.69 19.72 9.11
C ASN A 211 3.16 18.59 10.03
N LEU A 212 3.52 17.43 9.47
CA LEU A 212 4.08 16.31 10.23
C LEU A 212 5.44 16.66 10.85
N VAL A 213 6.31 17.37 10.13
CA VAL A 213 7.59 17.88 10.65
C VAL A 213 7.37 18.89 11.78
N GLU A 214 6.46 19.84 11.59
CA GLU A 214 6.12 20.85 12.62
C GLU A 214 5.52 20.22 13.88
N MET A 215 4.71 19.17 13.73
CA MET A 215 4.17 18.41 14.85
C MET A 215 5.27 17.68 15.61
N ALA A 216 6.11 16.95 14.88
CA ALA A 216 7.26 16.23 15.42
C ALA A 216 8.22 17.13 16.23
N ASN A 217 8.45 18.35 15.77
CA ASN A 217 9.38 19.29 16.41
C ASN A 217 8.83 19.97 17.66
N LYS A 218 7.52 19.90 17.95
CA LYS A 218 6.93 20.52 19.15
C LYS A 218 7.20 19.73 20.43
N ASP A 219 7.56 18.45 20.30
CA ASP A 219 7.72 17.53 21.43
C ASP A 219 9.17 17.42 21.93
N ASP A 220 10.14 18.10 21.30
CA ASP A 220 11.54 18.13 21.76
C ASP A 220 11.88 19.43 22.48
N ASP A 221 12.25 19.32 23.76
CA ASP A 221 13.01 20.33 24.51
C ASP A 221 14.51 20.32 24.13
N ASP A 222 14.97 19.29 23.39
CA ASP A 222 16.36 19.10 22.96
C ASP A 222 16.61 19.64 21.54
N GLU A 223 17.73 20.34 21.36
CA GLU A 223 18.14 21.15 20.20
C GLU A 223 18.37 20.34 18.88
N VAL A 224 18.02 19.05 18.83
CA VAL A 224 18.24 18.16 17.69
C VAL A 224 16.94 17.96 16.92
N HIS A 225 16.72 18.79 15.90
CA HIS A 225 15.64 18.59 14.93
C HIS A 225 15.77 17.23 14.24
N ALA A 226 15.09 16.20 14.77
CA ALA A 226 15.03 14.89 14.14
C ALA A 226 14.13 14.96 12.90
N ASP A 227 14.72 14.59 11.76
CA ASP A 227 14.06 14.46 10.46
C ASP A 227 12.83 13.53 10.51
N LEU A 228 11.82 13.80 9.68
CA LEU A 228 10.54 13.06 9.67
C LEU A 228 10.77 11.56 9.50
N ILE A 229 11.67 11.19 8.58
CA ILE A 229 12.02 9.80 8.29
C ILE A 229 12.59 9.10 9.53
N SER A 230 13.48 9.77 10.27
CA SER A 230 14.08 9.22 11.50
C SER A 230 13.01 8.95 12.57
N ARG A 231 12.06 9.86 12.74
CA ARG A 231 10.96 9.70 13.71
C ARG A 231 10.03 8.55 13.34
N LEU A 232 9.68 8.44 12.06
CA LEU A 232 8.88 7.32 11.57
C LEU A 232 9.58 6.00 11.85
N LEU A 233 10.87 5.87 11.50
CA LEU A 233 11.63 4.63 11.71
C LEU A 233 11.79 4.25 13.19
N SER A 234 12.00 5.23 14.09
CA SER A 234 12.17 4.94 15.53
C SER A 234 10.93 4.35 16.20
N SER A 235 9.76 4.46 15.55
CA SER A 235 8.47 4.01 16.08
C SER A 235 7.94 2.74 15.41
N GLN A 236 8.67 2.14 14.47
CA GLN A 236 8.13 1.02 13.67
C GLN A 236 8.59 -0.37 14.13
N GLN A 237 7.64 -1.30 14.05
CA GLN A 237 7.86 -2.74 14.29
C GLN A 237 7.44 -3.60 13.09
N SER A 238 6.86 -2.99 12.05
CA SER A 238 6.33 -3.68 10.87
C SER A 238 6.94 -3.13 9.59
N LYS A 239 7.07 -3.99 8.59
CA LYS A 239 7.51 -3.60 7.24
C LYS A 239 6.61 -2.52 6.63
N PHE A 240 7.22 -1.51 6.00
CA PHE A 240 6.51 -0.51 5.22
C PHE A 240 7.34 0.06 4.06
N THR A 241 6.64 0.65 3.10
CA THR A 241 7.17 1.48 2.02
C THR A 241 6.42 2.81 2.00
N ILE A 242 7.14 3.93 1.96
CA ILE A 242 6.56 5.25 1.74
C ILE A 242 7.36 6.01 0.69
N THR A 243 6.68 6.58 -0.30
CA THR A 243 7.25 7.57 -1.21
C THR A 243 6.97 8.97 -0.67
N PHE A 244 8.02 9.73 -0.34
CA PHE A 244 7.92 11.09 0.20
C PHE A 244 8.15 12.15 -0.88
N PRO A 245 7.46 13.31 -0.78
CA PRO A 245 7.85 14.49 -1.52
C PRO A 245 9.12 15.06 -0.89
N VAL A 246 10.19 15.27 -1.66
CA VAL A 246 11.46 15.77 -1.10
C VAL A 246 11.94 17.01 -1.80
N PRO A 247 12.17 18.12 -1.07
CA PRO A 247 12.84 19.25 -1.66
C PRO A 247 14.31 18.87 -1.83
N ARG A 248 14.79 18.82 -3.08
CA ARG A 248 16.20 18.62 -3.50
C ARG A 248 16.67 17.18 -3.69
N SER A 249 15.82 16.15 -3.66
CA SER A 249 16.17 14.74 -4.01
C SER A 249 17.48 14.25 -3.39
N GLU A 250 17.60 14.29 -2.06
CA GLU A 250 18.78 13.78 -1.36
C GLU A 250 18.36 12.78 -0.28
N VAL A 251 19.06 11.64 -0.23
CA VAL A 251 18.97 10.72 0.91
C VAL A 251 19.35 11.48 2.18
N PRO A 252 18.61 11.32 3.30
CA PRO A 252 18.91 12.09 4.51
C PRO A 252 20.34 11.86 5.00
N LYS A 253 21.08 12.92 5.31
CA LYS A 253 22.52 12.88 5.65
C LYS A 253 22.89 11.96 6.82
N TRP A 254 21.93 11.65 7.68
CA TRP A 254 22.13 10.74 8.82
C TRP A 254 22.06 9.26 8.44
N PHE A 255 21.65 8.89 7.22
CA PHE A 255 21.77 7.52 6.73
C PHE A 255 23.23 7.08 6.80
N SER A 256 23.47 5.93 7.43
CA SER A 256 24.81 5.42 7.73
C SER A 256 25.66 5.21 6.49
N CYS A 257 25.03 4.87 5.37
CA CYS A 257 25.69 4.59 4.10
C CYS A 257 24.90 5.26 2.98
N GLN A 258 25.57 6.03 2.14
CA GLN A 258 24.97 6.73 1.01
C GLN A 258 25.90 6.65 -0.19
N MET A 259 25.32 6.53 -1.37
CA MET A 259 26.04 6.54 -2.63
C MET A 259 25.30 7.43 -3.62
N ASP A 260 26.04 8.32 -4.27
CA ASP A 260 25.55 9.08 -5.40
C ASP A 260 25.56 8.22 -6.67
N PHE A 261 24.55 8.42 -7.49
CA PHE A 261 24.45 7.81 -8.79
C PHE A 261 25.33 8.54 -9.78
N MET A 262 26.43 7.90 -10.16
CA MET A 262 27.35 8.39 -11.20
C MET A 262 27.20 7.59 -12.50
N GLY A 263 25.97 7.28 -12.89
CA GLY A 263 25.66 6.47 -14.09
C GLY A 263 25.78 4.95 -13.89
N HIS A 264 25.75 4.49 -12.64
CA HIS A 264 25.85 3.07 -12.28
C HIS A 264 24.46 2.43 -12.16
N ARG A 265 24.31 1.17 -12.58
CA ARG A 265 23.01 0.45 -12.48
C ARG A 265 22.91 -0.45 -11.26
N ARG A 266 24.03 -0.68 -10.58
CA ARG A 266 24.15 -1.62 -9.46
C ARG A 266 24.93 -0.97 -8.33
N PHE A 267 24.27 -0.86 -7.19
CA PHE A 267 24.81 -0.33 -5.94
C PHE A 267 24.88 -1.46 -4.94
N GLU A 268 26.05 -1.65 -4.33
CA GLU A 268 26.23 -2.67 -3.31
C GLU A 268 26.73 -2.09 -2.00
N PHE A 269 26.07 -2.47 -0.92
CA PHE A 269 26.42 -2.09 0.45
C PHE A 269 26.77 -3.33 1.25
N TYR A 270 27.96 -3.36 1.82
CA TYR A 270 28.44 -4.45 2.68
C TYR A 270 28.53 -3.97 4.13
N ILE A 271 27.67 -4.52 4.95
CA ILE A 271 27.46 -4.11 6.32
C ILE A 271 27.80 -5.29 7.23
N GLU A 272 28.66 -5.11 8.22
CA GLU A 272 28.98 -6.17 9.20
C GLU A 272 28.47 -5.80 10.58
N THR A 273 27.77 -6.74 11.20
CA THR A 273 27.32 -6.64 12.59
C THR A 273 28.42 -7.03 13.56
N LEU A 274 28.40 -6.42 14.75
CA LEU A 274 29.23 -6.85 15.87
C LEU A 274 28.68 -8.12 16.53
N ALA A 275 29.55 -8.82 17.28
CA ALA A 275 29.23 -10.10 17.92
C ALA A 275 28.09 -10.04 18.96
N ASN A 276 27.77 -8.86 19.48
CA ASN A 276 26.71 -8.62 20.46
C ASN A 276 25.37 -8.18 19.83
N PHE A 277 25.24 -8.25 18.51
CA PHE A 277 24.05 -7.81 17.79
C PHE A 277 22.78 -8.55 18.24
N LYS A 278 21.71 -7.80 18.49
CA LYS A 278 20.38 -8.35 18.78
C LYS A 278 19.46 -8.14 17.59
N TRP A 279 18.75 -9.20 17.24
CA TRP A 279 17.79 -9.20 16.14
C TRP A 279 16.49 -8.47 16.50
N ASP A 280 16.14 -8.43 17.78
CA ASP A 280 14.84 -7.94 18.24
C ASP A 280 14.78 -6.42 18.08
N ASN A 281 13.70 -5.94 17.47
CA ASN A 281 13.48 -4.52 17.16
C ASN A 281 14.57 -3.88 16.27
N ALA A 282 15.37 -4.69 15.58
CA ALA A 282 16.32 -4.25 14.58
C ALA A 282 15.74 -4.42 13.18
N GLY A 283 16.07 -3.50 12.28
CA GLY A 283 15.66 -3.58 10.89
C GLY A 283 16.54 -2.78 9.95
N LEU A 284 16.26 -2.91 8.67
CA LEU A 284 16.99 -2.23 7.61
C LEU A 284 16.09 -1.16 6.98
N ALA A 285 16.57 0.08 6.99
CA ALA A 285 15.99 1.17 6.21
C ALA A 285 16.78 1.34 4.91
N LEU A 286 16.06 1.36 3.80
CA LEU A 286 16.54 1.58 2.45
C LEU A 286 15.94 2.88 1.95
N CYS A 287 16.75 3.71 1.33
CA CYS A 287 16.33 5.01 0.83
C CYS A 287 16.86 5.19 -0.58
N VAL A 288 15.99 5.55 -1.51
CA VAL A 288 16.32 5.80 -2.91
C VAL A 288 15.73 7.14 -3.29
N ALA A 289 16.59 8.11 -3.61
CA ALA A 289 16.17 9.39 -4.17
C ALA A 289 16.12 9.24 -5.69
N VAL A 290 15.03 9.64 -6.32
CA VAL A 290 14.82 9.57 -7.78
C VAL A 290 14.58 10.99 -8.28
N ASP A 291 15.23 11.33 -9.40
CA ASP A 291 15.11 12.64 -10.05
C ASP A 291 13.93 12.64 -11.04
N GLN A 292 13.35 13.80 -11.27
CA GLN A 292 12.36 14.00 -12.32
C GLN A 292 13.03 13.82 -13.70
N ASN A 293 12.47 12.96 -14.55
CA ASN A 293 12.86 12.88 -15.95
C ASN A 293 11.64 12.95 -16.88
N LEU A 294 11.64 13.96 -17.76
CA LEU A 294 10.59 14.20 -18.75
C LEU A 294 10.54 13.17 -19.88
N GLN A 295 11.55 12.30 -20.03
CA GLN A 295 11.59 11.27 -21.07
C GLN A 295 11.00 9.92 -20.64
N ASP A 296 11.18 9.55 -19.36
CA ASP A 296 10.78 8.24 -18.85
C ASP A 296 9.71 8.42 -17.77
N ALA A 297 8.55 7.81 -17.99
CA ALA A 297 7.42 7.97 -17.08
C ALA A 297 7.74 7.39 -15.70
N TRP A 298 8.42 6.24 -15.62
CA TRP A 298 8.67 5.52 -14.37
C TRP A 298 10.11 5.03 -14.23
N THR A 299 10.56 4.83 -12.99
CA THR A 299 11.86 4.25 -12.65
C THR A 299 11.70 2.90 -11.95
N ASP A 300 12.15 1.85 -12.62
CA ASP A 300 12.14 0.48 -12.10
C ASP A 300 13.48 0.11 -11.45
N PHE A 301 13.44 -0.22 -10.17
CA PHE A 301 14.59 -0.81 -9.49
C PHE A 301 14.20 -2.03 -8.66
N THR A 302 15.19 -2.81 -8.27
CA THR A 302 15.01 -3.96 -7.41
C THR A 302 16.07 -4.03 -6.35
N VAL A 303 15.63 -4.31 -5.12
CA VAL A 303 16.53 -4.51 -3.99
C VAL A 303 16.63 -5.99 -3.65
N TYR A 304 17.86 -6.46 -3.51
CA TYR A 304 18.21 -7.79 -3.02
C TYR A 304 18.95 -7.64 -1.70
N ILE A 305 18.56 -8.43 -0.71
CA ILE A 305 19.26 -8.47 0.57
C ILE A 305 19.78 -9.88 0.82
N HIS A 306 21.09 -9.96 1.06
CA HIS A 306 21.79 -11.19 1.39
C HIS A 306 22.37 -11.09 2.79
N ILE A 307 22.30 -12.18 3.54
CA ILE A 307 22.95 -12.30 4.85
C ILE A 307 23.88 -13.52 4.80
N ASN A 308 25.17 -13.32 5.05
CA ASN A 308 26.21 -14.33 4.88
C ASN A 308 26.14 -15.03 3.51
N GLU A 309 26.00 -14.22 2.44
CA GLU A 309 25.84 -14.67 1.04
C GLU A 309 24.53 -15.41 0.72
N VAL A 310 23.59 -15.47 1.66
CA VAL A 310 22.29 -16.14 1.47
C VAL A 310 21.22 -15.08 1.24
N ARG A 311 20.52 -15.17 0.12
CA ARG A 311 19.40 -14.29 -0.17
C ARG A 311 18.27 -14.54 0.84
N VAL A 312 17.94 -13.52 1.62
CA VAL A 312 16.94 -13.64 2.70
C VAL A 312 15.60 -13.06 2.29
N SER A 313 15.55 -12.01 1.48
CA SER A 313 14.29 -11.42 1.03
C SER A 313 13.91 -11.82 -0.40
N PHE A 314 12.60 -11.91 -0.65
CA PHE A 314 12.08 -11.74 -2.00
C PHE A 314 12.59 -10.41 -2.59
N PRO A 315 12.88 -10.34 -3.89
CA PRO A 315 13.26 -9.08 -4.51
C PRO A 315 12.11 -8.09 -4.30
N PHE A 316 12.42 -6.90 -3.81
CA PHE A 316 11.46 -5.81 -3.79
C PHE A 316 11.65 -5.06 -5.09
N SER A 317 10.71 -5.20 -6.01
CA SER A 317 10.63 -4.38 -7.21
C SER A 317 9.64 -3.27 -6.94
N ASP A 318 10.09 -2.04 -7.13
CA ASP A 318 9.22 -0.87 -7.08
C ASP A 318 9.34 -0.11 -8.40
N CYS A 319 8.25 0.54 -8.77
CA CYS A 319 8.09 1.32 -9.98
C CYS A 319 7.61 2.69 -9.52
N VAL A 320 8.53 3.65 -9.49
CA VAL A 320 8.23 4.97 -8.95
C VAL A 320 8.05 5.97 -10.08
N ASP A 321 7.01 6.80 -10.00
CA ASP A 321 6.69 7.76 -11.05
C ASP A 321 7.75 8.87 -11.11
N SER A 322 8.51 8.91 -12.20
CA SER A 322 9.57 9.88 -12.45
C SER A 322 9.15 11.03 -13.37
N ALA A 323 7.91 11.02 -13.87
CA ALA A 323 7.45 12.01 -14.84
C ALA A 323 7.27 13.40 -14.22
N GLU A 324 6.89 13.49 -12.94
CA GLU A 324 6.27 14.71 -12.43
C GLU A 324 7.03 15.44 -11.31
N SER A 325 7.76 14.74 -10.44
CA SER A 325 8.54 15.41 -9.37
C SER A 325 9.65 14.57 -8.71
N ASP A 326 10.56 15.31 -8.09
CA ASP A 326 11.57 14.83 -7.14
C ASP A 326 10.94 14.12 -5.93
N HIS A 327 11.32 12.87 -5.68
CA HIS A 327 10.78 12.09 -4.57
C HIS A 327 11.83 11.14 -3.96
N VAL A 328 11.57 10.75 -2.71
CA VAL A 328 12.38 9.77 -1.99
C VAL A 328 11.53 8.58 -1.62
N TRP A 329 11.95 7.43 -2.10
CA TRP A 329 11.42 6.15 -1.71
C TRP A 329 12.10 5.67 -0.43
N LEU A 330 11.32 5.44 0.61
CA LEU A 330 11.77 4.89 1.88
C LEU A 330 11.14 3.52 2.10
N HIS A 331 11.97 2.53 2.36
CA HIS A 331 11.53 1.20 2.72
C HIS A 331 12.17 0.75 4.01
N TYR A 332 11.36 0.23 4.91
CA TYR A 332 11.81 -0.37 6.15
C TYR A 332 11.39 -1.82 6.20
N VAL A 333 12.35 -2.69 6.51
CA VAL A 333 12.10 -4.11 6.74
C VAL A 333 12.68 -4.53 8.09
N PRO A 334 11.85 -4.96 9.05
CA PRO A 334 12.32 -5.60 10.27
C PRO A 334 13.07 -6.89 9.92
N PHE A 335 14.19 -7.16 10.58
CA PHE A 335 14.91 -8.41 10.34
C PHE A 335 14.02 -9.63 10.61
N LEU A 336 13.13 -9.56 11.60
CA LEU A 336 12.21 -10.66 11.91
C LEU A 336 11.29 -11.05 10.74
N GLU A 337 11.00 -10.14 9.81
CA GLU A 337 10.18 -10.41 8.62
C GLU A 337 10.99 -10.93 7.42
N MET A 338 12.33 -10.95 7.51
CA MET A 338 13.21 -11.30 6.39
C MET A 338 13.39 -12.81 6.20
N TRP A 339 13.01 -13.67 7.14
CA TRP A 339 13.17 -15.13 6.98
C TRP A 339 11.83 -15.82 6.76
N PRO A 340 11.73 -16.76 5.79
CA PRO A 340 10.60 -17.67 5.71
C PRO A 340 10.55 -18.56 6.95
N VAL A 341 9.34 -19.01 7.27
CA VAL A 341 9.09 -19.96 8.35
C VAL A 341 9.96 -21.20 8.18
N GLY A 342 10.79 -21.53 9.18
CA GLY A 342 11.62 -22.73 9.21
C GLY A 342 13.13 -22.53 8.98
N TYR A 343 13.59 -21.33 8.66
CA TYR A 343 15.02 -21.03 8.52
C TYR A 343 15.63 -20.47 9.82
N MET A 344 16.82 -20.96 10.18
CA MET A 344 17.55 -20.45 11.34
C MET A 344 18.28 -19.14 11.00
N ARG A 345 18.13 -18.14 11.87
CA ARG A 345 18.90 -16.89 11.81
C ARG A 345 20.40 -17.18 12.05
N PRO A 346 21.32 -16.56 11.30
CA PRO A 346 22.73 -16.70 11.58
C PRO A 346 23.09 -16.11 12.95
N LEU A 347 24.07 -16.71 13.61
CA LEU A 347 24.66 -16.13 14.82
C LEU A 347 25.51 -14.91 14.43
N PRO A 348 25.41 -13.78 15.14
CA PRO A 348 26.34 -12.68 14.99
C PRO A 348 27.80 -13.10 15.27
N PRO A 349 28.80 -12.44 14.66
CA PRO A 349 28.66 -11.42 13.62
C PRO A 349 28.24 -12.03 12.28
N PHE A 350 27.53 -11.26 11.46
CA PHE A 350 27.16 -11.63 10.10
C PHE A 350 27.37 -10.46 9.15
N THR A 351 27.55 -10.78 7.87
CA THR A 351 27.60 -9.78 6.80
C THR A 351 26.23 -9.65 6.17
N CYS A 352 25.75 -8.41 6.02
CA CYS A 352 24.56 -8.05 5.27
C CYS A 352 25.03 -7.35 3.99
N ARG A 353 24.68 -7.92 2.84
CA ARG A 353 24.94 -7.35 1.52
C ARG A 353 23.63 -6.91 0.90
N VAL A 354 23.48 -5.62 0.69
CA VAL A 354 22.31 -5.02 0.02
C VAL A 354 22.71 -4.66 -1.39
N ILE A 355 21.94 -5.09 -2.37
CA ILE A 355 22.14 -4.78 -3.78
C ILE A 355 20.92 -4.02 -4.27
N ILE A 356 21.10 -2.81 -4.77
CA ILE A 356 20.07 -2.02 -5.44
C ILE A 356 20.40 -2.04 -6.93
N TYR A 357 19.48 -2.54 -7.75
CA TYR A 357 19.67 -2.72 -9.18
C TYR A 357 18.58 -2.02 -9.99
N GLN A 358 18.97 -1.14 -10.90
CA GLN A 358 18.05 -0.46 -11.82
C GLN A 358 17.92 -1.26 -13.13
N TRP A 359 16.69 -1.61 -13.51
CA TRP A 359 16.45 -2.53 -14.64
C TRP A 359 16.61 -1.88 -16.00
N GLN A 360 16.17 -0.64 -16.15
CA GLN A 360 16.24 0.07 -17.41
C GLN A 360 17.47 0.97 -17.47
N LYS A 361 18.04 1.10 -18.68
CA LYS A 361 19.01 2.16 -19.02
C LYS A 361 18.21 3.43 -19.37
N SER A 362 17.28 3.79 -18.51
CA SER A 362 16.54 5.05 -18.61
C SER A 362 17.49 6.19 -18.26
N GLU A 363 17.30 7.36 -18.87
CA GLU A 363 17.99 8.57 -18.40
C GLU A 363 17.42 9.01 -17.04
N SER A 364 16.32 8.41 -16.57
CA SER A 364 15.83 8.57 -15.20
C SER A 364 16.81 7.95 -14.22
N SER A 365 17.61 8.79 -13.58
CA SER A 365 18.60 8.35 -12.62
C SER A 365 17.97 8.33 -11.23
N ILE A 366 17.99 7.17 -10.57
CA ILE A 366 18.20 7.16 -9.11
C ILE A 366 19.29 8.21 -8.87
N LYS A 367 19.09 9.24 -8.06
CA LYS A 367 20.12 10.28 -7.86
C LYS A 367 21.11 9.85 -6.79
N SER A 368 20.60 9.22 -5.75
CA SER A 368 21.38 8.64 -4.67
C SER A 368 20.59 7.52 -4.01
N CYS A 369 21.29 6.60 -3.38
CA CYS A 369 20.68 5.59 -2.56
C CYS A 369 21.44 5.44 -1.24
N GLY A 370 20.74 4.98 -0.22
CA GLY A 370 21.33 4.78 1.09
C GLY A 370 20.72 3.62 1.84
N VAL A 371 21.52 3.10 2.76
CA VAL A 371 21.15 2.00 3.64
C VAL A 371 21.49 2.41 5.06
N HIS A 372 20.55 2.16 5.97
CA HIS A 372 20.71 2.45 7.37
C HIS A 372 20.17 1.31 8.22
N LEU A 373 20.90 0.98 9.29
CA LEU A 373 20.45 0.04 10.31
C LEU A 373 19.63 0.80 11.34
N VAL A 374 18.36 0.41 11.49
CA VAL A 374 17.51 0.92 12.55
C VAL A 374 17.65 0.01 13.77
N MET A 375 18.07 0.59 14.89
CA MET A 375 18.24 -0.09 16.19
C MET A 375 17.46 0.64 17.29
N PRO A 376 17.13 -0.03 18.40
CA PRO A 376 16.56 0.63 19.58
C PRO A 376 17.49 1.71 20.14
N PRO A 377 16.94 2.82 20.66
CA PRO A 377 17.75 3.85 21.31
C PRO A 377 18.48 3.23 22.52
N ASN A 378 19.79 3.48 22.64
CA ASN A 378 20.74 3.00 23.66
C ASN A 378 21.51 1.70 23.37
N GLU A 379 21.38 1.10 22.18
CA GLU A 379 22.35 0.09 21.74
C GLU A 379 23.49 0.78 20.98
N ASP A 380 24.69 0.79 21.59
CA ASP A 380 25.89 1.39 21.03
C ASP A 380 26.21 0.80 19.64
N VAL A 381 26.64 1.67 18.72
CA VAL A 381 26.76 1.42 17.27
C VAL A 381 27.41 0.06 16.98
N SER A 382 26.59 -0.90 16.57
CA SER A 382 26.98 -2.30 16.38
C SER A 382 27.35 -2.65 14.95
N MET A 383 27.72 -1.66 14.13
CA MET A 383 28.05 -1.88 12.73
C MET A 383 29.22 -1.06 12.22
N LYS A 384 29.94 -1.66 11.28
CA LYS A 384 30.96 -1.01 10.44
C LYS A 384 30.59 -1.26 8.98
N LEU A 385 30.45 -0.18 8.20
CA LEU A 385 30.43 -0.28 6.73
C LEU A 385 31.78 -0.82 6.30
N ILE A 386 31.80 -1.99 5.66
CA ILE A 386 33.03 -2.59 5.17
C ILE A 386 33.36 -2.04 3.79
N ARG A 387 32.35 -1.96 2.92
CA ARG A 387 32.53 -1.66 1.50
C ARG A 387 31.24 -1.13 0.90
N ALA A 388 31.37 -0.18 -0.01
CA ALA A 388 30.29 0.29 -0.87
C ALA A 388 30.82 0.35 -2.31
N GLU A 389 30.11 -0.24 -3.27
CA GLU A 389 30.59 -0.37 -4.65
C GLU A 389 29.56 0.06 -5.68
N ASN A 390 30.08 0.74 -6.70
CA ASN A 390 29.35 1.19 -7.87
C ASN A 390 29.77 0.32 -9.06
N LEU A 391 28.85 -0.49 -9.57
CA LEU A 391 29.12 -1.44 -10.65
C LEU A 391 28.38 -1.05 -11.93
N THR A 392 29.10 -1.10 -13.06
CA THR A 392 28.54 -0.89 -14.40
C THR A 392 28.08 -2.20 -15.05
N SER A 393 28.45 -3.35 -14.46
CA SER A 393 28.08 -4.68 -14.93
C SER A 393 26.62 -5.01 -14.62
N GLU A 394 25.91 -5.57 -15.58
CA GLU A 394 24.58 -6.16 -15.38
C GLU A 394 24.69 -7.36 -14.42
N LEU A 395 23.64 -7.62 -13.63
CA LEU A 395 23.55 -8.87 -12.86
C LEU A 395 23.52 -10.02 -13.87
N SER A 396 24.38 -11.03 -13.69
CA SER A 396 24.32 -12.22 -14.55
C SER A 396 22.97 -12.94 -14.35
N GLU A 397 22.45 -13.62 -15.38
CA GLU A 397 21.24 -14.45 -15.23
C GLU A 397 21.39 -15.47 -14.09
N ASP A 398 22.61 -15.98 -13.89
CA ASP A 398 22.97 -16.86 -12.78
C ASP A 398 22.89 -16.19 -11.40
N GLU A 399 23.16 -14.88 -11.27
CA GLU A 399 22.98 -14.12 -10.02
C GLU A 399 21.52 -13.77 -9.75
N LEU A 400 20.73 -13.52 -10.81
CA LEU A 400 19.28 -13.28 -10.72
C LEU A 400 18.53 -14.56 -10.32
N GLN A 401 18.99 -15.71 -10.80
CA GLN A 401 18.45 -17.04 -10.51
C GLN A 401 19.09 -17.76 -9.33
N LYS A 402 20.25 -17.30 -8.81
CA LYS A 402 20.91 -17.94 -7.67
C LYS A 402 20.03 -17.92 -6.42
N ASP A 403 19.46 -19.10 -6.21
CA ASP A 403 18.99 -19.71 -4.98
C ASP A 403 17.94 -18.94 -4.19
N PHE A 404 16.70 -19.19 -4.60
CA PHE A 404 15.60 -19.30 -3.69
C PHE A 404 15.82 -20.56 -2.81
N TRP A 405 16.51 -20.39 -1.67
CA TRP A 405 16.63 -21.34 -0.55
C TRP A 405 17.19 -22.76 -0.79
N ASP A 406 17.35 -23.23 -2.02
CA ASP A 406 17.75 -24.62 -2.32
C ASP A 406 19.18 -24.97 -1.86
N ASN A 407 20.04 -23.96 -1.69
CA ASN A 407 21.43 -24.14 -1.26
C ASN A 407 21.68 -23.85 0.24
N TYR A 408 20.67 -23.39 1.01
CA TYR A 408 20.84 -23.21 2.46
C TYR A 408 20.60 -24.52 3.22
N ARG A 409 21.65 -25.35 3.33
CA ARG A 409 21.72 -26.38 4.37
C ARG A 409 22.36 -25.77 5.62
N PRO A 410 21.63 -25.61 6.73
CA PRO A 410 22.27 -25.23 7.99
C PRO A 410 23.35 -26.27 8.30
N LYS A 411 24.56 -25.83 8.65
CA LYS A 411 25.53 -26.72 9.31
C LYS A 411 24.85 -27.20 10.59
N GLN A 412 24.37 -28.44 10.58
CA GLN A 412 23.80 -29.09 11.75
C GLN A 412 24.83 -28.99 12.88
N ARG A 413 24.62 -28.10 13.85
CA ARG A 413 25.14 -28.34 15.20
C ARG A 413 24.26 -29.43 15.77
N THR A 414 24.85 -30.60 15.94
CA THR A 414 24.24 -31.84 16.44
C THR A 414 23.66 -31.75 17.86
N ASP A 415 23.66 -30.58 18.50
CA ASP A 415 23.39 -30.45 19.94
C ASP A 415 22.02 -29.79 20.24
N CYS A 416 21.22 -29.44 19.23
CA CYS A 416 19.89 -28.82 19.42
C CYS A 416 18.72 -29.82 19.41
N LYS A 417 18.92 -31.10 19.68
CA LYS A 417 17.80 -32.06 19.84
C LYS A 417 17.13 -31.99 21.22
N GLU A 418 17.75 -31.34 22.20
CA GLU A 418 17.23 -31.29 23.58
C GLU A 418 16.37 -30.05 23.87
N LEU A 419 16.42 -28.98 23.06
CA LEU A 419 15.63 -27.77 23.30
C LEU A 419 14.26 -27.76 22.59
N TYR A 420 14.04 -28.69 21.64
CA TYR A 420 12.78 -28.75 20.88
C TYR A 420 11.68 -29.56 21.61
N THR A 421 12.04 -30.33 22.64
CA THR A 421 11.10 -31.16 23.40
C THR A 421 10.45 -30.41 24.56
N ASP A 422 11.09 -29.38 25.10
CA ASP A 422 10.55 -28.62 26.25
C ASP A 422 9.49 -27.59 25.81
N ALA A 423 9.62 -26.99 24.62
CA ALA A 423 8.66 -25.99 24.12
C ALA A 423 7.32 -26.59 23.65
N GLN A 424 7.24 -27.91 23.41
CA GLN A 424 5.98 -28.58 23.05
C GLN A 424 5.16 -29.01 24.28
N LEU A 425 5.76 -29.11 25.47
CA LEU A 425 5.05 -29.52 26.70
C LEU A 425 4.35 -28.35 27.42
N GLU A 426 4.69 -27.10 27.13
CA GLU A 426 4.01 -25.92 27.71
C GLU A 426 2.78 -25.44 26.91
N ASN A 427 2.64 -25.82 25.63
CA ASN A 427 1.51 -25.38 24.79
C ASN A 427 0.25 -26.27 24.87
N GLU A 428 0.24 -27.33 25.70
CA GLU A 428 -0.96 -28.14 25.95
C GLU A 428 -1.69 -27.77 27.27
N LYS A 429 -1.36 -26.65 27.93
CA LYS A 429 -1.96 -26.27 29.22
C LYS A 429 -2.45 -24.83 29.40
N LEU A 430 -2.65 -24.06 28.32
CA LEU A 430 -3.26 -22.71 28.41
C LEU A 430 -4.38 -22.51 27.39
#